data_AF-A0A443P2X0-F1
#
_entry.id   AF-A0A443P2X0-F1
#
_cell.length_a   1.000
_cell.length_b   1.000
_cell.length_c   1.000
_cell.angle_alpha   90.00
_cell.angle_beta   90.00
_cell.angle_gamma   90.00
#
_symmetry.space_group_name_H-M   'P 1'
#
loop_
_entity.id
_entity.type
_entity.pdbx_description
1 polymer ?
#
loop_
_entity_poly.entity_id
_entity_poly.type
_entity_poly.pdbx_seq_one_letter_code
_entity_poly.pdbx_strand_id
1 'polypeptide(L)'
;MSMINAASRYSYTYSERQFYQDCEISGTNDFTFGDVAVLLQNCTIITKKPLSNQKNVITAQGRHLFDRESGISIQNCNIIPSANLWEVKDRIPTYLVRHGVISRGQESRIGDHITLEGWLEWNGSFALDTLYYGEYMNRGPGANTSRSVKWPGYWVITSPDEALNFTVGHLIQGGKWLNSSEVNYTIGL
;
A
#
# COMPACT_ATOMS: atom_id res chain seq x y z
N MET A 1 13.61 -0.19 10.43
CA MET A 1 12.46 -0.35 11.38
C MET A 1 11.19 -0.21 10.57
N SER A 2 10.21 -1.08 10.79
CA SER A 2 8.87 -0.97 10.18
C SER A 2 7.82 -1.04 11.27
N MET A 3 6.70 -0.36 11.09
CA MET A 3 5.58 -0.46 12.01
C MET A 3 4.29 -0.55 11.20
N ILE A 4 3.52 -1.58 11.49
CA ILE A 4 2.19 -1.79 10.93
C ILE A 4 1.29 -2.05 12.13
N ASN A 5 0.38 -1.13 12.41
CA ASN A 5 -0.59 -1.28 13.49
C ASN A 5 -1.74 -2.16 12.99
N ALA A 6 -1.56 -3.48 13.12
CA ALA A 6 -2.51 -4.49 12.68
C ALA A 6 -3.21 -5.15 13.89
N ALA A 7 -4.54 -5.23 13.86
CA ALA A 7 -5.28 -6.26 14.58
C ALA A 7 -5.26 -7.50 13.67
N SER A 8 -4.25 -8.35 13.83
CA SER A 8 -3.93 -9.43 12.88
C SER A 8 -4.56 -10.76 13.25
N ARG A 9 -5.11 -11.47 12.25
CA ARG A 9 -5.38 -12.91 12.35
C ARG A 9 -4.11 -13.72 12.06
N TYR A 10 -3.29 -13.28 11.10
CA TYR A 10 -1.99 -13.88 10.76
C TYR A 10 -0.96 -12.81 10.37
N SER A 11 0.20 -12.80 11.04
CA SER A 11 1.34 -11.94 10.72
C SER A 11 2.63 -12.75 10.82
N TYR A 12 3.42 -12.76 9.75
CA TYR A 12 4.67 -13.51 9.70
C TYR A 12 5.83 -12.64 9.26
N THR A 13 6.98 -12.82 9.91
CA THR A 13 8.23 -12.11 9.59
C THR A 13 9.34 -13.11 9.32
N TYR A 14 10.03 -12.96 8.20
CA TYR A 14 11.17 -13.80 7.84
C TYR A 14 12.23 -12.96 7.12
N SER A 15 13.44 -12.85 7.69
CA SER A 15 14.60 -12.20 7.05
C SER A 15 14.28 -10.82 6.43
N GLU A 16 13.76 -9.88 7.23
CA GLU A 16 13.34 -8.52 6.81
C GLU A 16 12.15 -8.47 5.84
N ARG A 17 11.44 -9.59 5.65
CA ARG A 17 10.20 -9.69 4.86
C ARG A 17 9.02 -9.91 5.78
N GLN A 18 7.87 -9.34 5.42
CA GLN A 18 6.67 -9.39 6.23
C GLN A 18 5.45 -9.72 5.38
N PHE A 19 4.58 -10.55 5.91
CA PHE A 19 3.32 -10.93 5.28
C PHE A 19 2.18 -10.76 6.27
N TYR A 20 1.13 -10.06 5.84
CA TYR A 20 -0.09 -9.82 6.59
C TYR A 20 -1.27 -10.36 5.79
N GLN A 21 -2.01 -11.29 6.37
CA GLN A 21 -3.16 -11.94 5.73
C GLN A 21 -4.40 -11.79 6.60
N ASP A 22 -5.53 -11.41 5.98
CA ASP A 22 -6.83 -11.27 6.66
C ASP A 22 -6.75 -10.41 7.94
N CYS A 23 -6.02 -9.30 7.85
CA CYS A 23 -5.78 -8.38 8.96
C CYS A 23 -6.61 -7.09 8.82
N GLU A 24 -6.93 -6.46 9.95
CA GLU A 24 -7.39 -5.08 9.98
C GLU A 24 -6.22 -4.16 10.36
N ILE A 25 -5.95 -3.15 9.53
CA ILE A 25 -4.84 -2.21 9.72
C ILE A 25 -5.43 -0.82 9.73
N SER A 26 -5.15 -0.04 10.77
CA SER A 26 -5.81 1.26 10.92
C SER A 26 -4.89 2.34 11.46
N GLY A 27 -5.07 3.55 10.95
CA GLY A 27 -4.27 4.70 11.37
C GLY A 27 -4.62 5.96 10.59
N THR A 28 -3.84 7.02 10.81
CA THR A 28 -4.07 8.34 10.21
C THR A 28 -2.96 8.69 9.23
N ASN A 29 -1.77 8.99 9.75
CA ASN A 29 -0.60 9.39 8.96
C ASN A 29 0.51 8.34 9.05
N ASP A 30 1.05 7.96 7.89
CA ASP A 30 2.21 7.09 7.71
C ASP A 30 2.09 5.76 8.51
N PHE A 31 0.90 5.17 8.62
CA PHE A 31 0.63 4.06 9.55
C PHE A 31 1.04 2.66 9.03
N THR A 32 1.52 2.59 7.79
CA THR A 32 2.20 1.42 7.19
C THR A 32 3.55 1.88 6.65
N PHE A 33 4.62 1.83 7.46
CA PHE A 33 5.90 2.45 7.09
C PHE A 33 7.13 1.56 7.33
N GLY A 34 8.22 1.88 6.63
CA GLY A 34 9.54 1.26 6.83
C GLY A 34 10.30 0.94 5.55
N ASP A 35 11.54 0.45 5.71
CA ASP A 35 12.40 -0.06 4.64
C ASP A 35 12.52 -1.59 4.75
N VAL A 36 11.47 -2.29 4.35
CA VAL A 36 11.33 -3.75 4.38
C VAL A 36 10.48 -4.20 3.19
N ALA A 37 10.54 -5.47 2.83
CA ALA A 37 9.62 -6.05 1.85
C ALA A 37 8.35 -6.53 2.57
N VAL A 38 7.23 -5.84 2.36
CA VAL A 38 5.95 -6.15 3.00
C VAL A 38 4.91 -6.45 1.94
N LEU A 39 4.12 -7.49 2.18
CA LEU A 39 2.91 -7.73 1.41
C LEU A 39 1.70 -7.87 2.34
N LEU A 40 0.66 -7.09 2.01
CA LEU A 40 -0.63 -7.10 2.66
C LEU A 40 -1.64 -7.77 1.71
N GLN A 41 -2.22 -8.89 2.12
CA GLN A 41 -3.17 -9.65 1.30
C GLN A 41 -4.48 -9.85 2.05
N ASN A 42 -5.61 -9.63 1.35
CA ASN A 42 -6.97 -9.75 1.90
C ASN A 42 -7.21 -8.92 3.18
N CYS A 43 -6.47 -7.82 3.36
CA CYS A 43 -6.58 -6.99 4.54
C CYS A 43 -7.66 -5.91 4.37
N THR A 44 -8.20 -5.43 5.49
CA THR A 44 -8.98 -4.19 5.53
C THR A 44 -8.10 -3.07 6.07
N ILE A 45 -7.88 -2.04 5.25
CA ILE A 45 -7.07 -0.87 5.59
C ILE A 45 -8.03 0.28 5.90
N ILE A 46 -8.04 0.71 7.16
CA ILE A 46 -8.99 1.69 7.69
C ILE A 46 -8.28 3.02 7.99
N THR A 47 -8.57 4.03 7.19
CA THR A 47 -8.11 5.39 7.46
C THR A 47 -8.96 6.06 8.53
N LYS A 48 -8.34 6.44 9.64
CA LYS A 48 -8.98 7.13 10.77
C LYS A 48 -9.03 8.64 10.54
N LYS A 49 -9.94 9.31 11.25
CA LYS A 49 -9.98 10.77 11.28
C LYS A 49 -8.71 11.31 11.98
N PRO A 50 -7.89 12.14 11.32
CA PRO A 50 -6.70 12.69 11.93
C PRO A 50 -7.06 13.86 12.85
N LEU A 51 -6.05 14.43 13.53
CA LEU A 51 -6.23 15.65 14.29
C LEU A 51 -6.50 16.85 13.35
N SER A 52 -6.92 17.97 13.92
CA SER A 52 -7.20 19.18 13.13
C SER A 52 -5.95 19.63 12.34
N ASN A 53 -6.18 20.13 11.12
CA ASN A 53 -5.15 20.57 10.17
C ASN A 53 -4.14 19.49 9.73
N GLN A 54 -4.47 18.21 9.89
CA GLN A 54 -3.68 17.10 9.39
C GLN A 54 -4.31 16.49 8.13
N LYS A 55 -3.49 15.72 7.42
CA LYS A 55 -3.86 14.87 6.30
C LYS A 55 -3.55 13.42 6.64
N ASN A 56 -4.17 12.50 5.91
CA ASN A 56 -3.90 11.08 6.05
C ASN A 56 -2.98 10.60 4.94
N VAL A 57 -2.11 9.66 5.29
CA VAL A 57 -1.22 8.96 4.34
C VAL A 57 -1.18 7.50 4.79
N ILE A 58 -1.52 6.57 3.89
CA ILE A 58 -1.65 5.15 4.26
C ILE A 58 -0.28 4.49 4.42
N THR A 59 0.62 4.67 3.46
CA THR A 59 1.97 4.08 3.53
C THR A 59 3.08 5.12 3.51
N ALA A 60 4.20 4.80 4.16
CA ALA A 60 5.43 5.56 4.07
C ALA A 60 6.68 4.67 3.96
N GLN A 61 7.08 4.31 2.75
CA GLN A 61 8.20 3.39 2.55
C GLN A 61 9.54 4.13 2.54
N GLY A 62 10.54 3.60 3.23
CA GLY A 62 11.80 4.30 3.49
C GLY A 62 12.97 3.84 2.64
N ARG A 63 12.78 3.35 1.41
CA ARG A 63 13.89 2.79 0.62
C ARG A 63 14.94 3.87 0.38
N HIS A 64 16.11 3.67 0.97
CA HIS A 64 17.24 4.59 0.85
C HIS A 64 18.25 4.14 -0.19
N LEU A 65 18.24 2.85 -0.59
CA LEU A 65 19.20 2.29 -1.54
C LEU A 65 18.49 1.45 -2.62
N PHE A 66 18.91 1.62 -3.87
CA PHE A 66 18.35 0.89 -5.03
C PHE A 66 18.70 -0.60 -5.04
N ASP A 67 19.68 -1.05 -4.26
CA ASP A 67 20.16 -2.44 -4.21
C ASP A 67 19.33 -3.37 -3.32
N ARG A 68 18.49 -2.82 -2.42
CA ARG A 68 17.65 -3.59 -1.52
C ARG A 68 16.29 -3.86 -2.15
N GLU A 69 15.91 -5.13 -2.29
CA GLU A 69 14.56 -5.54 -2.72
C GLU A 69 13.52 -5.27 -1.60
N SER A 70 13.23 -3.99 -1.32
CA SER A 70 12.22 -3.54 -0.36
C SER A 70 11.05 -2.82 -1.05
N GLY A 71 9.87 -2.87 -0.44
CA GLY A 71 8.62 -2.34 -1.01
C GLY A 71 7.39 -2.73 -0.19
N ILE A 72 6.26 -2.05 -0.40
CA ILE A 72 4.99 -2.30 0.33
C ILE A 72 3.88 -2.64 -0.67
N SER A 73 3.61 -3.92 -0.88
CA SER A 73 2.55 -4.42 -1.75
C SER A 73 1.20 -4.51 -1.02
N ILE A 74 0.13 -4.03 -1.65
CA ILE A 74 -1.25 -4.10 -1.14
C ILE A 74 -2.10 -4.84 -2.17
N GLN A 75 -2.40 -6.11 -1.89
CA GLN A 75 -3.06 -7.04 -2.81
C GLN A 75 -4.43 -7.46 -2.27
N ASN A 76 -5.47 -7.40 -3.12
CA ASN A 76 -6.84 -7.78 -2.76
C ASN A 76 -7.33 -7.21 -1.41
N CYS A 77 -7.03 -5.95 -1.12
CA CYS A 77 -7.40 -5.31 0.15
C CYS A 77 -8.61 -4.37 -0.02
N ASN A 78 -9.30 -4.09 1.07
CA ASN A 78 -10.35 -3.06 1.10
C ASN A 78 -9.83 -1.80 1.81
N ILE A 79 -9.72 -0.69 1.08
CA ILE A 79 -9.24 0.60 1.61
C ILE A 79 -10.45 1.49 1.88
N ILE A 80 -10.75 1.72 3.15
CA ILE A 80 -11.97 2.39 3.60
C ILE A 80 -11.70 3.47 4.64
N PRO A 81 -12.52 4.52 4.71
CA PRO A 81 -12.51 5.44 5.84
C PRO A 81 -13.20 4.81 7.05
N SER A 82 -12.74 5.14 8.24
CA SER A 82 -13.51 4.97 9.48
C SER A 82 -14.82 5.77 9.43
N ALA A 83 -15.82 5.39 10.22
CA ALA A 83 -17.10 6.11 10.30
C ALA A 83 -16.93 7.62 10.55
N ASN A 84 -16.04 7.99 11.47
CA ASN A 84 -15.79 9.39 11.81
C ASN A 84 -15.05 10.16 10.70
N LEU A 85 -14.26 9.48 9.87
CA LEU A 85 -13.63 10.10 8.70
C LEU A 85 -14.65 10.26 7.56
N TRP A 86 -15.53 9.28 7.37
CA TRP A 86 -16.55 9.30 6.31
C TRP A 86 -17.38 10.58 6.32
N GLU A 87 -17.80 11.05 7.50
CA GLU A 87 -18.60 12.28 7.66
C GLU A 87 -17.89 13.56 7.21
N VAL A 88 -16.55 13.54 7.11
CA VAL A 88 -15.73 14.72 6.83
C VAL A 88 -14.69 14.48 5.73
N LYS A 89 -14.82 13.38 4.98
CA LYS A 89 -13.81 12.91 4.02
C LYS A 89 -13.49 13.95 2.94
N ASP A 90 -14.48 14.73 2.51
CA ASP A 90 -14.32 15.77 1.48
C ASP A 90 -13.53 17.00 2.00
N ARG A 91 -13.34 17.10 3.32
CA ARG A 91 -12.59 18.19 3.98
C ARG A 91 -11.20 17.76 4.43
N ILE A 92 -10.92 16.46 4.46
CA ILE A 92 -9.66 15.89 4.98
C ILE A 92 -9.01 15.07 3.87
N PRO A 93 -7.95 15.59 3.23
CA PRO A 93 -7.29 14.86 2.16
C PRO A 93 -6.62 13.58 2.69
N THR A 94 -6.85 12.47 1.99
CA THR A 94 -6.26 11.15 2.28
C THR A 94 -5.54 10.63 1.04
N TYR A 95 -4.30 10.17 1.20
CA TYR A 95 -3.42 9.71 0.13
C TYR A 95 -2.97 8.26 0.34
N LEU A 96 -2.62 7.56 -0.74
CA LEU A 96 -2.17 6.17 -0.70
C LEU A 96 -0.75 6.01 -0.14
N VAL A 97 0.22 6.85 -0.52
CA VAL A 97 1.65 6.62 -0.19
C VAL A 97 2.48 7.90 -0.06
N ARG A 98 3.61 7.72 0.64
CA ARG A 98 4.85 8.50 0.69
C ARG A 98 6.09 7.58 0.59
N HIS A 99 6.63 7.43 -0.62
CA HIS A 99 7.68 6.48 -1.05
C HIS A 99 7.25 5.00 -0.92
N GLY A 100 7.66 4.11 -1.84
CA GLY A 100 7.29 2.69 -1.86
C GLY A 100 6.39 2.21 -3.00
N VAL A 101 6.68 1.03 -3.52
CA VAL A 101 5.87 0.41 -4.57
C VAL A 101 4.61 -0.20 -3.99
N ILE A 102 3.44 0.41 -4.25
CA ILE A 102 2.20 -0.38 -4.26
C ILE A 102 2.28 -1.25 -5.50
N SER A 103 2.67 -2.48 -5.31
CA SER A 103 2.27 -3.51 -6.22
C SER A 103 0.83 -3.83 -6.02
N ARG A 104 0.13 -3.75 -7.12
CA ARG A 104 -1.25 -4.12 -7.19
C ARG A 104 -1.30 -5.49 -7.81
N GLY A 105 -1.50 -6.51 -6.97
CA GLY A 105 -2.13 -7.74 -7.40
C GLY A 105 -3.64 -7.56 -7.32
N GLN A 106 -4.37 -8.24 -8.20
CA GLN A 106 -5.78 -8.02 -8.51
C GLN A 106 -6.64 -7.64 -7.29
N GLU A 107 -7.66 -6.80 -7.51
CA GLU A 107 -8.88 -6.73 -6.68
C GLU A 107 -9.00 -5.73 -5.53
N SER A 108 -8.01 -4.89 -5.22
CA SER A 108 -8.19 -3.93 -4.11
C SER A 108 -9.31 -2.92 -4.40
N ARG A 109 -10.24 -2.76 -3.44
CA ARG A 109 -11.31 -1.76 -3.53
C ARG A 109 -10.89 -0.48 -2.83
N ILE A 110 -10.86 0.64 -3.56
CA ILE A 110 -10.51 1.95 -3.03
C ILE A 110 -11.78 2.78 -2.79
N GLY A 111 -12.00 3.19 -1.55
CA GLY A 111 -13.06 4.13 -1.16
C GLY A 111 -12.82 5.55 -1.67
N ASP A 112 -13.89 6.31 -1.85
CA ASP A 112 -13.89 7.67 -2.42
C ASP A 112 -13.27 8.76 -1.51
N HIS A 113 -12.89 8.40 -0.27
CA HIS A 113 -12.08 9.25 0.60
C HIS A 113 -10.65 9.49 0.11
N ILE A 114 -10.14 8.66 -0.81
CA ILE A 114 -8.82 8.87 -1.40
C ILE A 114 -8.90 10.03 -2.39
N THR A 115 -7.96 10.96 -2.31
CA THR A 115 -7.88 12.11 -3.22
C THR A 115 -7.67 11.65 -4.66
N LEU A 116 -8.13 12.46 -5.61
CA LEU A 116 -8.05 12.14 -7.04
C LEU A 116 -6.60 12.13 -7.56
N GLU A 117 -5.73 12.90 -6.92
CA GLU A 117 -4.28 12.88 -7.16
C GLU A 117 -3.65 11.56 -6.69
N GLY A 118 -4.26 10.89 -5.70
CA GLY A 118 -3.87 9.60 -5.14
C GLY A 118 -2.61 9.61 -4.27
N TRP A 119 -1.66 10.48 -4.58
CA TRP A 119 -0.29 10.46 -4.07
C TRP A 119 0.15 11.85 -3.59
N LEU A 120 1.07 11.90 -2.62
CA LEU A 120 1.51 13.13 -1.97
C LEU A 120 3.04 13.29 -2.01
N GLU A 121 3.51 14.48 -2.39
CA GLU A 121 4.94 14.83 -2.39
C GLU A 121 5.51 14.79 -0.96
N TRP A 122 6.74 14.31 -0.81
CA TRP A 122 7.47 14.40 0.46
C TRP A 122 7.98 15.81 0.71
N ASN A 123 8.80 16.32 -0.22
CA ASN A 123 9.43 17.64 -0.15
C ASN A 123 9.72 18.15 -1.56
N GLY A 124 8.76 18.88 -2.13
CA GLY A 124 8.83 19.35 -3.52
C GLY A 124 9.12 18.21 -4.49
N SER A 125 10.10 18.40 -5.36
CA SER A 125 10.46 17.43 -6.40
C SER A 125 11.35 16.27 -5.94
N PHE A 126 11.61 16.12 -4.65
CA PHE A 126 12.46 15.04 -4.14
C PHE A 126 11.92 13.66 -4.54
N ALA A 127 12.78 12.84 -5.14
CA ALA A 127 12.54 11.46 -5.56
C ALA A 127 11.41 11.24 -6.58
N LEU A 128 10.76 12.29 -7.11
CA LEU A 128 9.62 12.13 -8.03
C LEU A 128 10.00 11.44 -9.36
N ASP A 129 11.28 11.53 -9.73
CA ASP A 129 11.89 10.93 -10.92
C ASP A 129 12.40 9.49 -10.71
N THR A 130 12.62 9.10 -9.45
CA THR A 130 13.32 7.87 -9.07
C THR A 130 12.46 6.92 -8.23
N LEU A 131 11.36 7.41 -7.67
CA LEU A 131 10.35 6.58 -7.02
C LEU A 131 9.69 5.64 -8.03
N TYR A 132 9.09 4.56 -7.53
CA TYR A 132 8.24 3.69 -8.33
C TYR A 132 6.91 3.49 -7.60
N TYR A 133 5.84 4.10 -8.11
CA TYR A 133 4.47 3.95 -7.61
C TYR A 133 3.60 3.30 -8.68
N GLY A 134 3.01 2.15 -8.35
CA GLY A 134 2.25 1.34 -9.29
C GLY A 134 0.76 1.32 -9.02
N GLU A 135 -0.02 1.39 -10.09
CA GLU A 135 -1.46 1.15 -10.09
C GLU A 135 -1.88 0.14 -11.16
N TYR A 136 -2.14 -1.11 -10.79
CA TYR A 136 -2.74 -2.18 -11.62
C TYR A 136 -4.17 -2.55 -11.16
N MET A 137 -5.16 -2.54 -12.07
CA MET A 137 -6.47 -3.20 -11.93
C MET A 137 -7.25 -3.01 -10.60
N ASN A 138 -7.26 -1.79 -10.03
CA ASN A 138 -8.09 -1.49 -8.86
C ASN A 138 -9.54 -1.16 -9.22
N ARG A 139 -10.41 -1.30 -8.21
CA ARG A 139 -11.85 -1.04 -8.33
C ARG A 139 -12.35 -0.11 -7.24
N GLY A 140 -13.56 0.39 -7.42
CA GLY A 140 -14.20 1.30 -6.46
C GLY A 140 -14.02 2.77 -6.83
N PRO A 141 -14.72 3.67 -6.13
CA PRO A 141 -14.85 5.06 -6.53
C PRO A 141 -13.55 5.88 -6.39
N GLY A 142 -12.60 5.46 -5.56
CA GLY A 142 -11.28 6.09 -5.45
C GLY A 142 -10.20 5.51 -6.37
N ALA A 143 -10.55 4.59 -7.28
CA ALA A 143 -9.58 3.90 -8.15
C ALA A 143 -9.35 4.57 -9.51
N ASN A 144 -10.03 5.70 -9.80
CA ASN A 144 -9.89 6.39 -11.08
C ASN A 144 -8.54 7.12 -11.15
N THR A 145 -7.70 6.72 -12.11
CA THR A 145 -6.36 7.27 -12.31
C THR A 145 -6.29 8.44 -13.29
N SER A 146 -7.41 8.87 -13.87
CA SER A 146 -7.44 9.95 -14.88
C SER A 146 -6.93 11.30 -14.36
N ARG A 147 -6.89 11.47 -13.04
CA ARG A 147 -6.45 12.67 -12.33
C ARG A 147 -5.25 12.43 -11.40
N SER A 148 -4.66 11.24 -11.48
CA SER A 148 -3.45 10.93 -10.73
C SER A 148 -2.31 11.88 -11.10
N VAL A 149 -1.35 11.98 -10.19
CA VAL A 149 -0.09 12.71 -10.39
C VAL A 149 0.62 12.31 -11.69
N LYS A 150 1.39 13.25 -12.24
CA LYS A 150 2.12 13.10 -13.52
C LYS A 150 3.62 12.85 -13.30
N TRP A 151 4.00 12.34 -12.13
CA TRP A 151 5.40 12.15 -11.77
C TRP A 151 6.04 11.06 -12.65
N PRO A 152 7.31 11.20 -13.06
CA PRO A 152 7.97 10.18 -13.88
C PRO A 152 8.01 8.80 -13.21
N GLY A 153 8.07 8.75 -11.88
CA GLY A 153 8.03 7.51 -11.10
C GLY A 153 6.62 6.92 -10.88
N TYR A 154 5.56 7.58 -11.34
CA TYR A 154 4.19 7.09 -11.21
C TYR A 154 3.74 6.31 -12.45
N TRP A 155 3.20 5.11 -12.23
CA TRP A 155 2.85 4.16 -13.28
C TRP A 155 1.43 3.65 -13.10
N VAL A 156 0.59 3.84 -14.12
CA VAL A 156 -0.58 2.99 -14.33
C VAL A 156 -0.09 1.73 -15.02
N ILE A 157 0.09 0.67 -14.25
CA ILE A 157 0.61 -0.61 -14.73
C ILE A 157 -0.50 -1.27 -15.54
N THR A 158 -0.18 -1.73 -16.74
CA THR A 158 -1.09 -2.47 -17.62
C THR A 158 -0.59 -3.87 -17.94
N SER A 159 0.72 -4.12 -17.74
CA SER A 159 1.34 -5.42 -17.96
C SER A 159 1.20 -6.32 -16.72
N PRO A 160 0.61 -7.52 -16.84
CA PRO A 160 0.64 -8.51 -15.77
C PRO A 160 2.07 -8.89 -15.36
N ASP A 161 3.01 -8.94 -16.30
CA ASP A 161 4.41 -9.30 -16.01
C ASP A 161 5.10 -8.28 -15.11
N GLU A 162 4.76 -7.00 -15.28
CA GLU A 162 5.24 -5.94 -14.39
C GLU A 162 4.61 -6.05 -13.00
N ALA A 163 3.30 -6.32 -12.93
CA ALA A 163 2.59 -6.49 -11.67
C ALA A 163 3.04 -7.74 -10.88
N LEU A 164 3.47 -8.81 -11.57
CA LEU A 164 3.96 -10.05 -10.94
C LEU A 164 5.14 -9.80 -9.99
N ASN A 165 6.01 -8.82 -10.30
CA ASN A 165 7.19 -8.48 -9.50
C ASN A 165 6.88 -8.17 -8.04
N PHE A 166 5.62 -7.86 -7.71
CA PHE A 166 5.27 -7.59 -6.35
C PHE A 166 4.05 -8.29 -5.78
N THR A 167 3.95 -9.53 -6.22
CA THR A 167 3.18 -10.63 -5.59
C THR A 167 3.97 -11.30 -4.47
N VAL A 168 3.33 -12.21 -3.74
CA VAL A 168 3.95 -12.99 -2.65
C VAL A 168 5.17 -13.77 -3.15
N GLY A 169 5.09 -14.35 -4.36
CA GLY A 169 6.16 -15.14 -4.94
C GLY A 169 7.41 -14.33 -5.28
N HIS A 170 7.26 -13.08 -5.69
CA HIS A 170 8.37 -12.26 -6.19
C HIS A 170 8.90 -11.27 -5.16
N LEU A 171 8.05 -10.49 -4.48
CA LEU A 171 8.52 -9.44 -3.56
C LEU A 171 9.07 -10.03 -2.26
N ILE A 172 8.37 -11.00 -1.69
CA ILE A 172 8.71 -11.57 -0.38
C ILE A 172 9.16 -13.03 -0.45
N GLN A 173 9.22 -13.61 -1.65
CA GLN A 173 9.55 -15.02 -1.90
C GLN A 173 8.82 -15.98 -0.95
N GLY A 174 7.52 -15.73 -0.75
CA GLY A 174 6.68 -16.40 0.23
C GLY A 174 6.67 -17.92 0.12
N GLY A 175 6.81 -18.47 -1.09
CA GLY A 175 6.92 -19.92 -1.30
C GLY A 175 8.07 -20.60 -0.56
N LYS A 176 9.09 -19.85 -0.11
CA LYS A 176 10.21 -20.41 0.67
C LYS A 176 9.91 -20.56 2.16
N TRP A 177 8.92 -19.86 2.71
CA TRP A 177 8.74 -19.74 4.17
C TRP A 177 7.29 -19.68 4.65
N LEU A 178 6.31 -19.38 3.78
CA LEU A 178 4.88 -19.43 4.11
C LEU A 178 4.28 -20.83 3.90
N ASN A 179 4.89 -21.69 3.05
CA ASN A 179 4.43 -23.06 2.83
C ASN A 179 4.43 -23.94 4.10
N SER A 180 5.27 -23.60 5.08
CA SER A 180 5.31 -24.26 6.39
C SER A 180 4.36 -23.64 7.42
N SER A 181 3.55 -22.65 7.02
CA SER A 181 2.57 -22.00 7.88
C SER A 181 1.15 -22.46 7.53
N GLU A 182 0.21 -22.30 8.46
CA GLU A 182 -1.20 -22.65 8.27
C GLU A 182 -1.99 -21.58 7.48
N VAL A 183 -1.30 -20.58 6.91
CA VAL A 183 -1.95 -19.44 6.26
C VAL A 183 -2.32 -19.76 4.81
N ASN A 184 -3.56 -19.46 4.44
CA ASN A 184 -3.95 -19.45 3.03
C ASN A 184 -3.44 -18.16 2.39
N TYR A 185 -2.68 -18.27 1.31
CA TYR A 185 -2.19 -17.12 0.55
C TYR A 185 -2.18 -17.40 -0.95
N THR A 186 -2.36 -16.33 -1.74
CA THR A 186 -2.19 -16.36 -3.19
C THR A 186 -0.75 -15.99 -3.53
N ILE A 187 -0.02 -16.87 -4.21
CA ILE A 187 1.39 -16.67 -4.52
C ILE A 187 1.63 -15.64 -5.64
N GLY A 188 0.70 -15.51 -6.58
CA GLY A 188 0.80 -14.68 -7.79
C GLY A 188 -0.25 -13.57 -7.85
N LEU A 189 -0.65 -13.19 -9.07
CA LEU A 189 -1.72 -12.22 -9.34
C LEU A 189 -3.11 -12.80 -9.11
#